data_AF-A0A9W4GWL3-F1
#
_entry.id   AF-A0A9W4GWL3-F1
#
_cell.length_a   1.000
_cell.length_b   1.000
_cell.length_c   1.000
_cell.angle_alpha   90.00
_cell.angle_beta   90.00
_cell.angle_gamma   90.00
#
_symmetry.space_group_name_H-M   'P 1'
#
loop_
_entity.id
_entity.type
_entity.pdbx_description
1 polymer ?
#
loop_
_entity_poly.entity_id
_entity_poly.type
_entity_poly.pdbx_seq_one_letter_code
_entity_poly.pdbx_strand_id
1 'polypeptide(L)'
;MHKTRLRLAAAALPALLLAAACSSADSKDSPKVPDGTANILSGKAPLTTDQLSRALVTDSDLPGWTVQPSQTADSSDTSTLTADKAVCQPLADVTSSSPKIHRMAFVGAAFAKTTKTSGATPDVINQMLVASHAPGDAKKVIESVKTALAGCTGFTATDSSGTKTPFTVSKGPAVPTGDESVSYVMNDSADKKTGAALVAVVQTGDTVTAYVSVKSSGGAGPLPIDVARKQSEKLKTALAARK
;
A
#
# COMPACT_ATOMS: atom_id res chain seq x y z
N MET A 1 -14.88 51.98 13.49
CA MET A 1 -15.49 52.81 14.55
C MET A 1 -15.33 52.08 15.88
N HIS A 2 -14.61 52.70 16.82
CA HIS A 2 -14.31 52.14 18.15
C HIS A 2 -15.46 52.42 19.13
N LYS A 3 -15.81 51.42 19.94
CA LYS A 3 -16.37 51.44 21.32
C LYS A 3 -16.78 49.98 21.62
N THR A 4 -16.38 49.31 22.71
CA THR A 4 -16.48 49.73 24.11
C THR A 4 -15.51 48.92 24.97
N ARG A 5 -14.96 49.54 26.03
CA ARG A 5 -14.06 48.96 27.02
C ARG A 5 -14.81 48.31 28.21
N LEU A 6 -14.13 47.32 28.80
CA LEU A 6 -14.02 46.93 30.22
C LEU A 6 -15.23 46.32 30.96
N ARG A 7 -15.02 45.11 31.51
CA ARG A 7 -14.88 44.88 32.97
C ARG A 7 -13.89 43.75 33.27
N LEU A 8 -12.95 44.04 34.17
CA LEU A 8 -12.08 43.06 34.85
C LEU A 8 -12.89 42.31 35.92
N ALA A 9 -12.58 41.02 36.11
CA ALA A 9 -12.65 40.36 37.40
C ALA A 9 -11.51 39.34 37.49
N ALA A 10 -10.82 39.36 38.62
CA ALA A 10 -9.53 38.73 38.88
C ALA A 10 -9.67 37.37 39.61
N ALA A 11 -8.62 36.56 39.44
CA ALA A 11 -8.01 35.60 40.38
C ALA A 11 -8.80 34.35 40.83
N ALA A 12 -8.23 33.17 40.59
CA ALA A 12 -7.42 32.46 41.60
C ALA A 12 -6.90 31.10 41.07
N LEU A 13 -5.58 30.93 41.03
CA LEU A 13 -4.88 29.65 40.96
C LEU A 13 -4.75 29.06 42.37
N PRO A 14 -4.64 27.73 42.50
CA PRO A 14 -3.57 27.20 43.33
C PRO A 14 -2.75 26.11 42.63
N ALA A 15 -1.44 26.31 42.64
CA ALA A 15 -0.43 25.29 42.46
C ALA A 15 -0.26 24.50 43.77
N LEU A 16 -0.05 23.19 43.67
CA LEU A 16 0.52 22.37 44.75
C LEU A 16 1.61 21.48 44.15
N LEU A 17 2.79 21.62 44.72
CA LEU A 17 4.06 21.00 44.37
C LEU A 17 4.42 19.92 45.42
N LEU A 18 5.13 18.88 44.94
CA LEU A 18 6.16 18.06 45.60
C LEU A 18 5.76 17.09 46.73
N ALA A 19 6.03 15.80 46.50
CA ALA A 19 6.91 15.01 47.37
C ALA A 19 7.35 13.71 46.67
N ALA A 20 8.68 13.50 46.61
CA ALA A 20 9.30 12.23 46.29
C ALA A 20 9.26 11.31 47.52
N ALA A 21 9.05 10.01 47.30
CA ALA A 21 9.39 8.97 48.27
C ALA A 21 9.88 7.73 47.52
N CYS A 22 11.21 7.57 47.48
CA CYS A 22 11.84 6.26 47.34
C CYS A 22 11.56 5.48 48.61
N SER A 23 10.95 4.31 48.50
CA SER A 23 10.95 3.31 49.57
C SER A 23 11.58 2.04 48.99
N SER A 24 12.77 1.72 49.49
CA SER A 24 13.43 0.43 49.33
C SER A 24 13.12 -0.39 50.58
N ALA A 25 12.47 -1.54 50.42
CA ALA A 25 12.43 -2.59 51.45
C ALA A 25 12.18 -3.96 50.80
N ASP A 26 13.05 -4.89 51.17
CA ASP A 26 13.22 -6.25 50.65
C ASP A 26 12.12 -7.26 51.01
N SER A 27 12.16 -8.36 50.24
CA SER A 27 11.68 -9.72 50.51
C SER A 27 10.20 -10.04 50.26
N LYS A 28 9.93 -10.81 49.20
CA LYS A 28 9.62 -12.25 49.31
C LYS A 28 9.47 -12.94 47.95
N ASP A 29 10.01 -14.15 47.95
CA ASP A 29 10.10 -15.18 46.92
C ASP A 29 8.79 -15.44 46.16
N SER A 30 8.88 -15.54 44.84
CA SER A 30 7.86 -16.13 43.96
C SER A 30 8.47 -16.55 42.62
N PRO A 31 7.93 -17.61 41.98
CA PRO A 31 8.73 -18.55 41.21
C PRO A 31 9.17 -18.02 39.85
N LYS A 32 10.40 -18.38 39.48
CA LYS A 32 11.01 -18.16 38.17
C LYS A 32 10.15 -18.79 37.07
N VAL A 33 9.36 -17.98 36.39
CA VAL A 33 8.80 -18.30 35.08
C VAL A 33 9.99 -18.44 34.12
N PRO A 34 10.09 -19.50 33.30
CA PRO A 34 11.17 -19.62 32.33
C PRO A 34 11.13 -18.41 31.41
N ASP A 35 12.29 -17.79 31.18
CA ASP A 35 12.50 -16.85 30.10
C ASP A 35 11.94 -17.49 28.83
N GLY A 36 10.73 -17.04 28.47
CA GLY A 36 10.23 -17.24 27.14
C GLY A 36 11.24 -16.56 26.25
N THR A 37 12.00 -17.35 25.52
CA THR A 37 12.61 -16.94 24.26
C THR A 37 11.51 -16.28 23.45
N ALA A 38 11.37 -14.97 23.61
CA ALA A 38 10.91 -14.10 22.57
C ALA A 38 11.87 -14.42 21.43
N ASN A 39 11.37 -15.20 20.46
CA ASN A 39 11.91 -15.20 19.13
C ASN A 39 11.89 -13.73 18.70
N ILE A 40 12.96 -13.01 18.99
CA ILE A 40 13.29 -11.76 18.34
C ILE A 40 13.51 -12.17 16.90
N LEU A 41 12.41 -12.14 16.13
CA LEU A 41 12.45 -12.11 14.69
C LEU A 41 13.54 -11.10 14.37
N SER A 42 14.65 -11.59 13.83
CA SER A 42 15.80 -10.78 13.41
C SER A 42 15.44 -9.96 12.16
N GLY A 43 14.23 -9.40 12.13
CA GLY A 43 13.68 -8.61 11.07
C GLY A 43 14.10 -7.17 11.27
N LYS A 44 14.82 -6.62 10.29
CA LYS A 44 15.05 -5.19 10.19
C LYS A 44 13.71 -4.46 10.12
N ALA A 45 13.65 -3.24 10.67
CA ALA A 45 12.43 -2.45 10.68
C ALA A 45 11.84 -2.29 9.25
N PRO A 46 10.51 -2.17 9.09
CA PRO A 46 9.89 -1.82 7.81
C PRO A 46 10.49 -0.51 7.24
N LEU A 47 10.49 -0.37 5.91
CA LEU A 47 10.86 0.89 5.29
C LEU A 47 9.86 1.98 5.68
N THR A 48 10.37 3.16 6.02
CA THR A 48 9.54 4.34 6.26
C THR A 48 9.02 4.93 4.93
N THR A 49 8.00 5.79 4.99
CA THR A 49 7.50 6.53 3.83
C THR A 49 8.64 7.27 3.12
N ASP A 50 9.54 7.91 3.85
CA ASP A 50 10.71 8.59 3.27
C ASP A 50 11.67 7.65 2.53
N GLN A 51 11.91 6.46 3.07
CA GLN A 51 12.74 5.45 2.43
C GLN A 51 12.05 4.92 1.16
N LEU A 52 10.74 4.71 1.21
CA LEU A 52 9.94 4.31 0.04
C LEU A 52 9.93 5.40 -1.04
N SER A 53 9.73 6.68 -0.67
CA SER A 53 9.76 7.81 -1.61
C SER A 53 11.10 7.91 -2.35
N ARG A 54 12.22 7.70 -1.66
CA ARG A 54 13.56 7.66 -2.29
C ARG A 54 13.76 6.42 -3.18
N ALA A 55 13.11 5.31 -2.83
CA ALA A 55 13.15 4.07 -3.59
C ALA A 55 12.15 4.02 -4.76
N LEU A 56 11.24 4.97 -4.86
CA LEU A 56 10.29 5.06 -5.96
C LEU A 56 11.03 5.41 -7.26
N VAL A 57 10.70 4.74 -8.36
CA VAL A 57 11.26 5.08 -9.68
C VAL A 57 10.89 6.50 -10.09
N THR A 58 11.78 7.15 -10.84
CA THR A 58 11.56 8.49 -11.40
C THR A 58 11.87 8.50 -12.90
N ASP A 59 11.58 9.59 -13.59
CA ASP A 59 11.89 9.79 -15.02
C ASP A 59 13.39 9.60 -15.32
N SER A 60 14.26 9.94 -14.37
CA SER A 60 15.71 9.73 -14.52
C SER A 60 16.12 8.27 -14.49
N ASP A 61 15.32 7.39 -13.87
CA ASP A 61 15.56 5.95 -13.87
C ASP A 61 15.11 5.28 -15.16
N LEU A 62 14.19 5.91 -15.90
CA LEU A 62 13.42 5.31 -16.98
C LEU A 62 13.25 6.28 -18.16
N PRO A 63 14.27 6.41 -19.03
CA PRO A 63 14.17 7.27 -20.21
C PRO A 63 12.96 6.92 -21.09
N GLY A 64 12.20 7.93 -21.50
CA GLY A 64 10.98 7.76 -22.30
C GLY A 64 9.71 7.45 -21.49
N TRP A 65 9.81 7.49 -20.16
CA TRP A 65 8.69 7.43 -19.24
C TRP A 65 8.48 8.78 -18.55
N THR A 66 7.22 9.06 -18.22
CA THR A 66 6.83 10.11 -17.30
C THR A 66 6.20 9.46 -16.08
N VAL A 67 6.73 9.80 -14.91
CA VAL A 67 6.37 9.28 -13.59
C VAL A 67 5.98 10.47 -12.73
N GLN A 68 4.78 10.41 -12.19
CA GLN A 68 4.22 11.41 -11.29
C GLN A 68 4.03 10.76 -9.92
N PRO A 69 4.95 11.01 -8.97
CA PRO A 69 4.79 10.56 -7.60
C PRO A 69 3.51 11.12 -6.99
N SER A 70 2.84 10.31 -6.19
CA SER A 70 1.72 10.74 -5.36
C SER A 70 2.03 10.34 -3.91
N GLN A 71 2.11 11.34 -3.01
CA GLN A 71 2.40 11.11 -1.58
C GLN A 71 1.24 10.41 -0.89
N THR A 72 0.05 10.65 -1.41
CA THR A 72 -1.20 9.96 -1.17
C THR A 72 -1.42 9.07 -2.38
N ALA A 73 -1.95 7.87 -2.20
CA ALA A 73 -2.59 7.22 -3.32
C ALA A 73 -3.81 8.12 -3.64
N ASP A 74 -3.66 9.08 -4.56
CA ASP A 74 -4.57 10.23 -4.74
C ASP A 74 -5.95 9.86 -5.32
N SER A 75 -6.40 8.65 -5.05
CA SER A 75 -7.79 8.20 -5.17
C SER A 75 -8.23 7.27 -4.03
N SER A 76 -7.42 7.01 -3.00
CA SER A 76 -7.61 5.87 -2.09
C SER A 76 -7.29 6.10 -0.61
N ASP A 77 -7.42 7.29 -0.04
CA ASP A 77 -7.55 7.35 1.44
C ASP A 77 -8.96 6.88 1.88
N THR A 78 -9.94 6.94 0.98
CA THR A 78 -11.31 6.49 1.21
C THR A 78 -11.77 5.36 0.30
N SER A 79 -11.01 4.97 -0.74
CA SER A 79 -11.44 3.92 -1.66
C SER A 79 -11.19 2.54 -1.06
N THR A 80 -12.15 2.06 -0.26
CA THR A 80 -12.21 0.67 0.17
C THR A 80 -12.90 -0.16 -0.91
N LEU A 81 -12.49 -1.42 -1.06
CA LEU A 81 -13.16 -2.39 -1.91
C LEU A 81 -13.46 -3.64 -1.08
N THR A 82 -14.75 -3.91 -0.84
CA THR A 82 -15.19 -5.10 -0.11
C THR A 82 -15.83 -6.09 -1.07
N ALA A 83 -15.26 -7.29 -1.16
CA ALA A 83 -15.81 -8.38 -1.96
C ALA A 83 -16.95 -9.07 -1.19
N ASP A 84 -18.05 -9.36 -1.91
CA ASP A 84 -19.15 -10.18 -1.40
C ASP A 84 -18.78 -11.64 -1.08
N LYS A 85 -17.62 -12.09 -1.58
CA LYS A 85 -17.06 -13.43 -1.35
C LYS A 85 -15.72 -13.33 -0.62
N ALA A 86 -15.63 -13.97 0.54
CA ALA A 86 -14.41 -13.96 1.36
C ALA A 86 -13.15 -14.47 0.63
N VAL A 87 -13.30 -15.49 -0.24
CA VAL A 87 -12.20 -16.02 -1.05
C VAL A 87 -11.62 -14.99 -2.04
N CYS A 88 -12.40 -13.98 -2.40
CA CYS A 88 -12.03 -12.93 -3.34
C CYS A 88 -11.49 -11.67 -2.67
N GLN A 89 -11.69 -11.50 -1.35
CA GLN A 89 -11.27 -10.31 -0.62
C GLN A 89 -9.77 -10.00 -0.79
N PRO A 90 -8.84 -10.98 -0.80
CA PRO A 90 -7.43 -10.68 -1.05
C PRO A 90 -7.15 -10.00 -2.40
N LEU A 91 -7.99 -10.22 -3.43
CA LEU A 91 -7.84 -9.55 -4.73
C LEU A 91 -8.33 -8.09 -4.69
N ALA A 92 -9.37 -7.82 -3.89
CA ALA A 92 -9.89 -6.47 -3.67
C ALA A 92 -8.96 -5.65 -2.76
N ASP A 93 -8.34 -6.29 -1.77
CA ASP A 93 -7.44 -5.66 -0.80
C ASP A 93 -6.21 -5.02 -1.46
N VAL A 94 -5.71 -5.57 -2.57
CA VAL A 94 -4.52 -5.07 -3.28
C VAL A 94 -4.63 -3.58 -3.64
N THR A 95 -5.83 -3.13 -4.04
CA THR A 95 -6.10 -1.75 -4.44
C THR A 95 -6.94 -0.98 -3.42
N SER A 96 -7.38 -1.63 -2.34
CA SER A 96 -8.17 -1.02 -1.28
C SER A 96 -7.31 -0.09 -0.40
N SER A 97 -7.92 0.94 0.18
CA SER A 97 -7.30 1.81 1.19
C SER A 97 -7.06 1.09 2.52
N SER A 98 -7.90 0.13 2.85
CA SER A 98 -7.89 -0.62 4.12
C SER A 98 -7.81 -2.13 3.87
N PRO A 99 -6.63 -2.65 3.46
CA PRO A 99 -6.43 -4.08 3.26
C PRO A 99 -6.40 -4.82 4.60
N LYS A 100 -6.74 -6.12 4.59
CA LYS A 100 -6.67 -6.97 5.78
C LYS A 100 -5.26 -7.08 6.37
N ILE A 101 -4.24 -7.15 5.51
CA ILE A 101 -2.83 -7.16 5.93
C ILE A 101 -2.32 -5.72 5.90
N HIS A 102 -1.98 -5.20 7.08
CA HIS A 102 -1.65 -3.80 7.26
C HIS A 102 -0.38 -3.39 6.50
N ARG A 103 -0.40 -2.19 5.94
CA ARG A 103 0.74 -1.53 5.29
C ARG A 103 1.36 -0.57 6.30
N MET A 104 2.61 -0.79 6.68
CA MET A 104 3.32 0.03 7.68
C MET A 104 3.68 1.41 7.12
N ALA A 105 3.95 1.48 5.82
CA ALA A 105 4.14 2.70 5.04
C ALA A 105 3.80 2.40 3.58
N PHE A 106 3.41 3.41 2.82
CA PHE A 106 3.20 3.27 1.38
C PHE A 106 3.44 4.59 0.64
N VAL A 107 3.74 4.49 -0.65
CA VAL A 107 3.84 5.61 -1.60
C VAL A 107 3.24 5.18 -2.94
N GLY A 108 2.76 6.14 -3.74
CA GLY A 108 2.19 5.87 -5.05
C GLY A 108 2.90 6.61 -6.18
N ALA A 109 2.67 6.14 -7.41
CA ALA A 109 2.95 6.92 -8.61
C ALA A 109 2.00 6.55 -9.73
N ALA A 110 1.61 7.53 -10.54
CA ALA A 110 1.11 7.30 -11.88
C ALA A 110 2.28 7.34 -12.87
N PHE A 111 2.24 6.50 -13.91
CA PHE A 111 3.28 6.49 -14.92
C PHE A 111 2.77 6.03 -16.29
N ALA A 112 3.36 6.60 -17.34
CA ALA A 112 3.06 6.28 -18.72
C ALA A 112 4.26 6.58 -19.62
N LYS A 113 4.27 6.01 -20.83
CA LYS A 113 5.27 6.40 -21.84
C LYS A 113 5.08 7.87 -22.19
N THR A 114 6.17 8.60 -22.29
CA THR A 114 6.16 10.00 -22.73
C THR A 114 5.59 10.07 -24.15
N THR A 115 4.60 10.95 -24.34
CA THR A 115 3.97 11.17 -25.64
C THR A 115 4.82 12.12 -26.48
N LYS A 116 4.76 11.98 -27.82
CA LYS A 116 5.49 12.87 -28.74
C LYS A 116 4.96 14.31 -28.69
N THR A 117 3.67 14.46 -28.39
CA THR A 117 2.98 15.75 -28.29
C THR A 117 2.73 16.05 -26.82
N SER A 118 3.30 17.16 -26.33
CA SER A 118 3.08 17.61 -24.96
C SER A 118 1.59 17.73 -24.64
N GLY A 119 1.16 17.19 -23.50
CA GLY A 119 -0.24 17.20 -23.05
C GLY A 119 -1.15 16.14 -23.71
N ALA A 120 -0.66 15.33 -24.65
CA ALA A 120 -1.46 14.25 -25.21
C ALA A 120 -1.72 13.14 -24.17
N THR A 121 -2.94 12.60 -24.18
CA THR A 121 -3.32 11.44 -23.35
C THR A 121 -2.50 10.22 -23.76
N PRO A 122 -1.78 9.55 -22.84
CA PRO A 122 -1.08 8.32 -23.15
C PRO A 122 -2.07 7.19 -23.52
N ASP A 123 -1.66 6.25 -24.38
CA ASP A 123 -2.51 5.10 -24.75
C ASP A 123 -2.78 4.15 -23.58
N VAL A 124 -1.84 4.10 -22.63
CA VAL A 124 -1.89 3.25 -21.43
C VAL A 124 -1.52 4.10 -20.23
N ILE A 125 -2.36 4.07 -19.22
CA ILE A 125 -2.14 4.71 -17.93
C ILE A 125 -1.86 3.60 -16.93
N ASN A 126 -0.76 3.76 -16.19
CA ASN A 126 -0.38 2.83 -15.14
C ASN A 126 -0.32 3.55 -13.81
N GLN A 127 -0.63 2.81 -12.75
CA GLN A 127 -0.46 3.25 -11.38
C GLN A 127 0.34 2.18 -10.64
N MET A 128 1.16 2.61 -9.69
CA MET A 128 1.76 1.72 -8.72
C MET A 128 1.52 2.21 -7.30
N LEU A 129 1.34 1.28 -6.39
CA LEU A 129 1.38 1.48 -4.95
C LEU A 129 2.47 0.58 -4.39
N VAL A 130 3.48 1.20 -3.77
CA VAL A 130 4.59 0.51 -3.14
C VAL A 130 4.35 0.55 -1.63
N ALA A 131 4.21 -0.60 -1.00
CA ALA A 131 3.96 -0.73 0.43
C ALA A 131 5.09 -1.47 1.14
N SER A 132 5.47 -0.97 2.31
CA SER A 132 6.27 -1.72 3.27
C SER A 132 5.38 -2.41 4.28
N HIS A 133 5.75 -3.64 4.65
CA HIS A 133 5.03 -4.46 5.62
C HIS A 133 5.92 -4.81 6.81
N ALA A 134 5.31 -5.32 7.88
CA ALA A 134 6.04 -5.98 8.95
C ALA A 134 6.79 -7.21 8.39
N PRO A 135 7.89 -7.65 9.05
CA PRO A 135 8.63 -8.83 8.61
C PRO A 135 7.73 -10.04 8.34
N GLY A 136 7.80 -10.56 7.11
CA GLY A 136 7.00 -11.71 6.66
C GLY A 136 5.57 -11.41 6.20
N ASP A 137 5.01 -10.23 6.48
CA ASP A 137 3.64 -9.89 6.05
C ASP A 137 3.54 -9.66 4.54
N ALA A 138 4.59 -9.14 3.89
CA ALA A 138 4.62 -9.03 2.43
C ALA A 138 4.49 -10.41 1.74
N LYS A 139 5.07 -11.46 2.34
CA LYS A 139 4.92 -12.84 1.86
C LYS A 139 3.48 -13.33 2.03
N LYS A 140 2.85 -13.04 3.18
CA LYS A 140 1.43 -13.37 3.41
C LYS A 140 0.51 -12.67 2.40
N VAL A 141 0.81 -11.43 2.01
CA VAL A 141 0.06 -10.72 0.95
C VAL A 141 0.12 -11.50 -0.35
N ILE A 142 1.29 -11.78 -0.90
CA ILE A 142 1.40 -12.47 -2.20
C ILE A 142 0.82 -13.89 -2.16
N GLU A 143 0.99 -14.62 -1.06
CA GLU A 143 0.40 -15.95 -0.86
C GLU A 143 -1.13 -15.89 -0.81
N SER A 144 -1.70 -14.88 -0.15
CA SER A 144 -3.15 -14.69 -0.08
C SER A 144 -3.75 -14.37 -1.45
N VAL A 145 -3.07 -13.55 -2.26
CA VAL A 145 -3.48 -13.23 -3.63
C VAL A 145 -3.41 -14.48 -4.52
N LYS A 146 -2.30 -15.24 -4.46
CA LYS A 146 -2.16 -16.50 -5.21
C LYS A 146 -3.24 -17.52 -4.83
N THR A 147 -3.52 -17.66 -3.53
CA THR A 147 -4.58 -18.55 -3.03
C THR A 147 -5.95 -18.10 -3.51
N ALA A 148 -6.25 -16.79 -3.42
CA ALA A 148 -7.51 -16.24 -3.93
C ALA A 148 -7.68 -16.48 -5.43
N LEU A 149 -6.62 -16.33 -6.25
CA LEU A 149 -6.69 -16.60 -7.68
C LEU A 149 -6.96 -18.06 -8.04
N ALA A 150 -6.68 -19.01 -7.14
CA ALA A 150 -7.02 -20.41 -7.36
C ALA A 150 -8.53 -20.70 -7.18
N GLY A 151 -9.24 -19.88 -6.39
CA GLY A 151 -10.64 -20.12 -6.03
C GLY A 151 -11.63 -19.00 -6.40
N CYS A 152 -11.16 -17.81 -6.75
CA CYS A 152 -11.97 -16.65 -7.08
C CYS A 152 -12.01 -16.40 -8.59
N THR A 153 -13.16 -16.70 -9.21
CA THR A 153 -13.42 -16.41 -10.64
C THR A 153 -14.24 -15.13 -10.85
N GLY A 154 -14.76 -14.54 -9.78
CA GLY A 154 -15.54 -13.30 -9.83
C GLY A 154 -16.27 -13.01 -8.53
N PHE A 155 -16.54 -11.74 -8.27
CA PHE A 155 -17.15 -11.21 -7.05
C PHE A 155 -17.81 -9.86 -7.32
N THR A 156 -18.75 -9.46 -6.47
CA THR A 156 -19.25 -8.09 -6.44
C THR A 156 -18.42 -7.30 -5.43
N ALA A 157 -17.76 -6.24 -5.87
CA ALA A 157 -17.10 -5.31 -4.95
C ALA A 157 -18.07 -4.21 -4.54
N THR A 158 -18.07 -3.85 -3.26
CA THR A 158 -18.74 -2.65 -2.75
C THR A 158 -17.68 -1.63 -2.37
N ASP A 159 -17.77 -0.43 -2.93
CA ASP A 159 -16.87 0.66 -2.57
C ASP A 159 -17.35 1.43 -1.33
N SER A 160 -16.57 2.43 -0.88
CA SER A 160 -16.92 3.24 0.30
C SER A 160 -18.17 4.12 0.12
N SER A 161 -18.61 4.36 -1.12
CA SER A 161 -19.88 5.03 -1.41
C SER A 161 -21.08 4.09 -1.37
N GLY A 162 -20.84 2.78 -1.24
CA GLY A 162 -21.86 1.73 -1.32
C GLY A 162 -22.16 1.29 -2.75
N THR A 163 -21.43 1.79 -3.75
CA THR A 163 -21.59 1.38 -5.15
C THR A 163 -21.12 -0.06 -5.30
N LYS A 164 -21.95 -0.87 -5.97
CA LYS A 164 -21.70 -2.29 -6.20
C LYS A 164 -21.30 -2.53 -7.65
N THR A 165 -20.12 -3.11 -7.84
CA THR A 165 -19.56 -3.40 -9.16
C THR A 165 -19.27 -4.89 -9.30
N PRO A 166 -19.92 -5.60 -10.25
CA PRO A 166 -19.66 -7.02 -10.46
C PRO A 166 -18.39 -7.22 -11.28
N PHE A 167 -17.42 -7.96 -10.75
CA PHE A 167 -16.18 -8.31 -11.43
C PHE A 167 -16.11 -9.80 -11.79
N THR A 168 -15.60 -10.09 -12.99
CA THR A 168 -14.99 -11.39 -13.30
C THR A 168 -13.48 -11.27 -13.16
N VAL A 169 -12.85 -12.36 -12.73
CA VAL A 169 -11.40 -12.44 -12.49
C VAL A 169 -10.82 -13.49 -13.41
N SER A 170 -9.73 -13.14 -14.08
CA SER A 170 -8.95 -14.07 -14.89
C SER A 170 -7.46 -13.92 -14.59
N LYS A 171 -6.70 -15.00 -14.79
CA LYS A 171 -5.25 -14.98 -14.62
C LYS A 171 -4.61 -14.04 -15.65
N GLY A 172 -3.70 -13.19 -15.21
CA GLY A 172 -2.97 -12.27 -16.08
C GLY A 172 -1.64 -12.86 -16.58
N PRO A 173 -0.89 -12.09 -17.39
CA PRO A 173 0.43 -12.49 -17.89
C PRO A 173 1.46 -12.71 -16.77
N ALA A 174 2.48 -13.53 -17.04
CA ALA A 174 3.59 -13.70 -16.11
C ALA A 174 4.36 -12.38 -15.89
N VAL A 175 4.83 -12.15 -14.65
CA VAL A 175 5.55 -10.95 -14.24
C VAL A 175 6.95 -11.36 -13.74
N PRO A 176 7.98 -11.41 -14.61
CA PRO A 176 9.28 -11.98 -14.26
C PRO A 176 10.16 -10.98 -13.49
N THR A 177 9.69 -10.51 -12.34
CA THR A 177 10.42 -9.61 -11.44
C THR A 177 9.98 -9.81 -9.99
N GLY A 178 10.75 -9.25 -9.05
CA GLY A 178 10.57 -9.46 -7.62
C GLY A 178 11.10 -10.81 -7.17
N ASP A 179 10.84 -11.14 -5.91
CA ASP A 179 11.13 -12.45 -5.34
C ASP A 179 9.96 -13.41 -5.65
N GLU A 180 8.74 -12.88 -5.59
CA GLU A 180 7.54 -13.54 -6.07
C GLU A 180 6.61 -12.53 -6.76
N SER A 181 5.81 -13.01 -7.70
CA SER A 181 4.84 -12.16 -8.40
C SER A 181 3.62 -12.94 -8.86
N VAL A 182 2.54 -12.21 -9.10
CA VAL A 182 1.33 -12.73 -9.75
C VAL A 182 0.61 -11.58 -10.44
N SER A 183 -0.21 -11.88 -11.45
CA SER A 183 -1.11 -10.89 -12.04
C SER A 183 -2.46 -11.49 -12.38
N TYR A 184 -3.45 -10.63 -12.47
CA TYR A 184 -4.83 -10.96 -12.80
C TYR A 184 -5.51 -9.79 -13.47
N VAL A 185 -6.56 -10.07 -14.23
CA VAL A 185 -7.41 -9.05 -14.83
C VAL A 185 -8.74 -9.06 -14.11
N MET A 186 -9.14 -7.89 -13.60
CA MET A 186 -10.49 -7.63 -13.12
C MET A 186 -11.29 -7.00 -14.27
N ASN A 187 -12.36 -7.66 -14.69
CA ASN A 187 -13.29 -7.12 -15.68
C ASN A 187 -14.62 -6.79 -15.03
N ASP A 188 -15.02 -5.52 -15.07
CA ASP A 188 -16.37 -5.08 -14.77
C ASP A 188 -17.34 -5.75 -15.75
N SER A 189 -18.22 -6.57 -15.19
CA SER A 189 -19.18 -7.35 -15.96
C SER A 189 -20.39 -6.52 -16.40
N ALA A 190 -20.61 -5.36 -15.76
CA ALA A 190 -21.59 -4.36 -16.16
C ALA A 190 -21.03 -3.47 -17.29
N ASP A 191 -19.73 -3.19 -17.30
CA ASP A 191 -19.03 -2.46 -18.37
C ASP A 191 -18.06 -3.37 -19.16
N LYS A 192 -18.63 -4.17 -20.06
CA LYS A 192 -17.89 -5.14 -20.88
C LYS A 192 -16.98 -4.52 -21.95
N LYS A 193 -17.06 -3.21 -22.20
CA LYS A 193 -16.29 -2.55 -23.27
C LYS A 193 -15.05 -1.85 -22.73
N THR A 194 -15.18 -1.18 -21.59
CA THR A 194 -14.13 -0.29 -21.08
C THR A 194 -13.65 -0.65 -19.69
N GLY A 195 -14.46 -1.35 -18.89
CA GLY A 195 -14.19 -1.67 -17.50
C GLY A 195 -13.31 -2.90 -17.34
N ALA A 196 -12.03 -2.82 -17.69
CA ALA A 196 -11.07 -3.84 -17.26
C ALA A 196 -9.73 -3.24 -16.87
N ALA A 197 -9.11 -3.81 -15.84
CA ALA A 197 -7.79 -3.43 -15.37
C ALA A 197 -6.93 -4.68 -15.17
N LEU A 198 -5.69 -4.62 -15.66
CA LEU A 198 -4.67 -5.55 -15.24
C LEU A 198 -4.18 -5.12 -13.86
N VAL A 199 -4.16 -6.04 -12.91
CA VAL A 199 -3.51 -5.88 -11.61
C VAL A 199 -2.32 -6.84 -11.55
N ALA A 200 -1.15 -6.33 -11.19
CA ALA A 200 0.03 -7.14 -10.91
C ALA A 200 0.57 -6.86 -9.52
N VAL A 201 0.93 -7.90 -8.79
CA VAL A 201 1.45 -7.82 -7.44
C VAL A 201 2.85 -8.42 -7.44
N VAL A 202 3.82 -7.64 -6.99
CA VAL A 202 5.23 -8.02 -6.95
C VAL A 202 5.74 -7.89 -5.52
N GLN A 203 6.15 -9.00 -4.93
CA GLN A 203 6.83 -9.02 -3.64
C GLN A 203 8.33 -8.77 -3.84
N THR A 204 8.93 -7.92 -3.00
CA THR A 204 10.39 -7.76 -2.90
C THR A 204 10.75 -7.62 -1.42
N GLY A 205 11.35 -8.65 -0.82
CA GLY A 205 11.58 -8.74 0.62
C GLY A 205 10.30 -8.48 1.42
N ASP A 206 10.36 -7.48 2.32
CA ASP A 206 9.23 -7.04 3.16
C ASP A 206 8.34 -5.97 2.50
N THR A 207 8.41 -5.83 1.18
CA THR A 207 7.61 -4.87 0.41
C THR A 207 6.74 -5.57 -0.63
N VAL A 208 5.62 -4.94 -0.96
CA VAL A 208 4.73 -5.33 -2.05
C VAL A 208 4.52 -4.11 -2.94
N THR A 209 4.69 -4.28 -4.25
CA THR A 209 4.24 -3.30 -5.22
C THR A 209 3.02 -3.83 -5.96
N ALA A 210 1.91 -3.13 -5.85
CA ALA A 210 0.71 -3.35 -6.64
C ALA A 210 0.75 -2.41 -7.86
N TYR A 211 0.61 -2.95 -9.05
CA TYR A 211 0.48 -2.20 -10.29
C TYR A 211 -0.93 -2.36 -10.85
N VAL A 212 -1.49 -1.27 -11.33
CA VAL A 212 -2.74 -1.25 -12.08
C VAL A 212 -2.47 -0.68 -13.47
N SER A 213 -2.96 -1.32 -14.51
CA SER A 213 -2.79 -0.87 -15.90
C SER A 213 -4.10 -0.91 -16.67
N VAL A 214 -4.43 0.22 -17.29
CA VAL A 214 -5.64 0.42 -18.11
C VAL A 214 -5.26 1.08 -19.42
N LYS A 215 -5.97 0.75 -20.50
CA LYS A 215 -5.89 1.47 -21.78
C LYS A 215 -6.82 2.66 -21.72
N SER A 216 -6.38 3.79 -22.28
CA SER A 216 -7.22 4.99 -22.41
C SER A 216 -8.42 4.77 -23.33
N SER A 217 -8.33 3.79 -24.25
CA SER A 217 -9.46 3.33 -25.08
C SER A 217 -10.44 2.40 -24.36
N GLY A 218 -10.17 2.04 -23.10
CA GLY A 218 -10.88 1.00 -22.37
C GLY A 218 -10.19 -0.35 -22.38
N GLY A 219 -10.40 -1.08 -21.28
CA GLY A 219 -9.88 -2.41 -21.05
C GLY A 219 -8.48 -2.44 -20.42
N ALA A 220 -8.01 -3.64 -20.10
CA ALA A 220 -6.74 -3.85 -19.41
C ALA A 220 -5.54 -3.43 -20.28
N GLY A 221 -4.64 -2.63 -19.68
CA GLY A 221 -3.35 -2.30 -20.27
C GLY A 221 -2.29 -3.37 -19.95
N PRO A 222 -1.17 -3.39 -20.70
CA PRO A 222 -0.02 -4.23 -20.35
C PRO A 222 0.77 -3.63 -19.20
N LEU A 223 1.30 -4.47 -18.29
CA LEU A 223 2.29 -4.04 -17.31
C LEU A 223 3.62 -3.73 -17.99
N PRO A 224 4.21 -2.54 -17.80
CA PRO A 224 5.56 -2.25 -18.26
C PRO A 224 6.61 -2.99 -17.40
N ILE A 225 7.11 -4.12 -17.90
CA ILE A 225 8.01 -5.00 -17.15
C ILE A 225 9.36 -4.32 -16.81
N ASP A 226 9.84 -3.43 -17.66
CA ASP A 226 11.03 -2.60 -17.41
C ASP A 226 10.85 -1.71 -16.18
N VAL A 227 9.70 -1.03 -16.06
CA VAL A 227 9.36 -0.21 -14.89
C VAL A 227 9.25 -1.08 -13.63
N ALA A 228 8.54 -2.21 -13.71
CA ALA A 228 8.37 -3.12 -12.57
C ALA A 228 9.70 -3.71 -12.08
N ARG A 229 10.60 -4.04 -13.02
CA ARG A 229 11.96 -4.50 -12.71
C ARG A 229 12.76 -3.43 -12.01
N LYS A 230 12.80 -2.22 -12.56
CA LYS A 230 13.56 -1.10 -11.98
C LYS A 230 13.06 -0.75 -10.57
N GLN A 231 11.75 -0.76 -10.35
CA GLN A 231 11.18 -0.55 -9.02
C GLN A 231 11.60 -1.64 -8.03
N SER A 232 11.59 -2.91 -8.46
CA SER A 232 12.04 -4.03 -7.62
C SER A 232 13.53 -3.89 -7.23
N GLU A 233 14.38 -3.47 -8.16
CA GLU A 233 15.82 -3.22 -7.91
C GLU A 233 16.05 -2.09 -6.88
N LYS A 234 15.32 -0.99 -6.99
CA LYS A 234 15.41 0.12 -6.03
C LYS A 234 14.94 -0.32 -4.64
N LEU A 235 13.91 -1.15 -4.55
CA LEU A 235 13.44 -1.71 -3.28
C LEU A 235 14.47 -2.66 -2.66
N LYS A 236 15.10 -3.54 -3.45
CA LYS A 236 16.20 -4.39 -2.95
C LYS A 236 17.33 -3.56 -2.35
N THR A 237 17.70 -2.48 -3.02
CA THR A 237 18.73 -1.54 -2.53
C THR A 237 18.30 -0.87 -1.21
N ALA A 238 17.07 -0.36 -1.14
CA ALA A 238 16.56 0.28 0.07
C ALA A 238 16.46 -0.70 1.26
N LEU A 239 16.01 -1.94 1.00
CA LEU A 239 15.88 -2.98 2.02
C LEU A 239 17.24 -3.44 2.56
N ALA A 240 18.26 -3.51 1.71
CA ALA A 240 19.63 -3.82 2.11
C ALA A 240 20.27 -2.71 2.96
N ALA A 241 19.89 -1.45 2.74
CA ALA A 241 20.37 -0.29 3.48
C ALA A 241 19.69 -0.08 4.85
N ARG A 242 18.70 -0.92 5.20
CA ARG A 242 18.05 -0.87 6.51
C ARG A 242 19.07 -1.19 7.61
N LYS A 243 19.09 -0.38 8.66
CA LYS A 243 19.90 -0.64 9.85
C LYS A 243 19.25 -1.76 10.65
#